data_AF-K2CQT3-F1
#
_entry.id   AF-K2CQT3-F1
#
_cell.length_a   1.000
_cell.length_b   1.000
_cell.length_c   1.000
_cell.angle_alpha   90.00
_cell.angle_beta   90.00
_cell.angle_gamma   90.00
#
_symmetry.space_group_name_H-M   'P 1'
#
loop_
_entity.id
_entity.type
_entity.pdbx_description
1 polymer ?
#
loop_
_entity_poly.entity_id
_entity_poly.type
_entity_poly.pdbx_seq_one_letter_code
_entity_poly.pdbx_strand_id
1 'polypeptide(L)' 'MAQIISTVLNRGRTMKPYLVDYVVRKNQIVFRRKPFQVAQPIKVDTAKDLYKMM' A
#
# COMPACT_ATOMS: atom_id res chain seq x y z
N MET A 1 -0.47 7.35 11.37
CA MET A 1 -1.75 7.80 10.77
C MET A 1 -1.82 7.55 9.26
N ALA A 2 -0.75 7.78 8.48
CA ALA A 2 -0.75 7.58 7.02
C ALA A 2 -1.21 6.18 6.54
N GLN A 3 -0.94 5.10 7.30
CA GLN A 3 -1.39 3.75 6.95
C GLN A 3 -2.91 3.56 6.99
N ILE A 4 -3.62 4.26 7.87
CA ILE A 4 -5.08 4.15 7.99
C ILE A 4 -5.71 4.83 6.77
N ILE A 5 -5.28 6.05 6.47
CA ILE A 5 -5.71 6.80 5.29
C ILE A 5 -5.41 6.01 4.02
N SER A 6 -4.18 5.49 3.86
CA SER A 6 -3.82 4.70 2.68
C SER A 6 -4.63 3.42 2.55
N THR A 7 -5.04 2.80 3.66
CA THR A 7 -5.93 1.63 3.66
C THR A 7 -7.32 2.00 3.13
N VAL A 8 -7.88 3.14 3.55
CA VAL A 8 -9.17 3.65 3.04
C VAL A 8 -9.06 3.94 1.54
N LEU A 9 -8.04 4.70 1.13
CA LEU A 9 -7.78 5.03 -0.27
C LEU A 9 -7.57 3.77 -1.15
N ASN A 10 -6.93 2.74 -0.59
CA ASN A 10 -6.68 1.48 -1.28
C ASN A 10 -7.82 0.47 -1.09
N ARG A 11 -9.08 0.94 -1.04
CA ARG A 11 -10.30 0.10 -0.99
C ARG A 11 -10.31 -0.92 0.15
N GLY A 12 -9.76 -0.53 1.29
CA GLY A 12 -9.67 -1.36 2.48
C GLY A 12 -8.44 -2.28 2.54
N ARG A 13 -7.55 -2.25 1.55
CA ARG A 13 -6.32 -3.09 1.53
C ARG A 13 -5.15 -2.36 2.18
N THR A 14 -4.65 -2.92 3.27
CA THR A 14 -3.44 -2.41 3.92
C THR A 14 -2.21 -2.96 3.21
N MET A 15 -1.36 -2.06 2.71
CA MET A 15 -0.10 -2.39 2.05
C MET A 15 1.08 -2.23 3.02
N LYS A 16 2.09 -3.10 2.92
CA LYS A 16 3.34 -2.93 3.67
C LYS A 16 4.10 -1.75 3.08
N PRO A 17 4.31 -0.64 3.81
CA PRO A 17 5.05 0.49 3.30
C PRO A 17 6.50 0.07 3.04
N TYR A 18 7.09 0.68 2.02
CA TYR A 18 8.49 0.49 1.69
C TYR A 18 9.05 1.79 1.14
N LEU A 19 10.32 2.05 1.43
CA LEU A 19 11.04 3.23 0.97
C LEU A 19 11.90 2.94 -0.26
N VAL A 20 12.46 1.73 -0.33
CA VAL A 20 13.37 1.31 -1.40
C VAL A 20 12.59 0.65 -2.53
N ASP A 21 12.63 1.22 -3.74
CA ASP A 21 11.99 0.65 -4.94
C ASP A 21 12.88 -0.40 -5.63
N TYR A 22 14.17 -0.11 -5.81
CA TYR A 22 15.13 -1.06 -6.38
C TYR A 22 16.55 -0.82 -5.87
N VAL A 23 17.41 -1.82 -6.03
CA VAL A 23 18.85 -1.75 -5.73
C VAL A 23 19.63 -2.00 -7.02
N VAL A 24 20.62 -1.15 -7.28
CA VAL A 24 21.50 -1.25 -8.44
C VAL A 24 22.90 -1.65 -8.00
N ARG A 25 23.50 -2.59 -8.73
CA ARG A 25 24.91 -2.96 -8.59
C ARG A 25 25.52 -3.15 -9.98
N LYS A 26 26.67 -2.52 -10.24
CA LYS A 26 27.35 -2.58 -11.55
C LYS A 26 26.41 -2.29 -12.74
N ASN A 27 25.61 -1.22 -12.61
CA ASN A 27 24.63 -0.80 -13.62
C ASN A 27 23.50 -1.81 -13.92
N GLN A 28 23.30 -2.82 -13.05
CA GLN A 28 22.23 -3.81 -13.16
C GLN A 28 21.31 -3.76 -11.93
N ILE A 29 20.01 -3.92 -12.15
CA ILE A 29 19.02 -4.02 -11.06
C ILE A 29 19.15 -5.41 -10.43
N VAL A 30 19.60 -5.47 -9.19
CA VAL A 30 19.77 -6.74 -8.44
C VAL A 30 18.59 -7.04 -7.52
N PHE A 31 17.77 -6.04 -7.22
CA PHE A 31 16.56 -6.19 -6.44
C PHE A 31 15.53 -5.17 -6.90
N ARG A 32 14.27 -5.59 -7.01
CA ARG A 32 13.14 -4.69 -7.21
C ARG A 32 12.02 -5.08 -6.25
N ARG A 33 11.54 -4.09 -5.50
CA ARG A 33 10.50 -4.27 -4.51
C ARG A 33 9.17 -4.55 -5.21
N LYS A 34 8.49 -5.61 -4.80
CA LYS A 34 7.10 -5.86 -5.16
C LYS A 34 6.19 -5.35 -4.04
N PRO A 35 5.09 -4.63 -4.38
CA PRO A 35 4.05 -4.30 -3.41
C PRO A 35 3.57 -5.56 -2.68
N PHE A 36 3.31 -5.44 -1.38
CA PHE A 36 2.86 -6.55 -0.56
C PHE A 36 1.65 -6.14 0.26
N GLN A 37 0.52 -6.82 0.05
CA GLN A 37 -0.67 -6.64 0.86
C GLN A 37 -0.50 -7.38 2.17
N VAL A 38 -0.68 -6.68 3.30
CA VAL A 38 -0.61 -7.26 4.65
C VAL A 38 -1.94 -7.88 5.02
N ALA A 39 -3.03 -7.14 4.81
CA ALA A 39 -4.38 -7.53 5.20
C ALA A 39 -5.43 -6.70 4.44
N GLN A 40 -6.70 -7.06 4.62
CA GLN A 40 -7.85 -6.24 4.24
C GLN A 40 -8.78 -6.10 5.45
N PRO A 41 -8.52 -5.14 6.36
CA PRO A 41 -9.27 -5.03 7.62
C PRO A 41 -10.72 -4.55 7.43
N ILE A 42 -11.05 -3.90 6.30
CA ILE A 42 -12.41 -3.42 6.02
C ILE A 42 -12.87 -3.84 4.62
N LYS A 43 -14.18 -3.98 4.44
CA LYS A 43 -14.79 -4.27 3.14
C LYS A 43 -14.59 -3.10 2.18
N VAL A 44 -14.58 -3.40 0.89
CA VAL A 44 -14.41 -2.39 -0.17
C VAL A 44 -15.47 -1.30 -0.09
N ASP A 45 -16.73 -1.68 0.17
CA ASP A 45 -17.82 -0.70 0.23
C ASP A 45 -17.74 0.19 1.47
N THR A 46 -17.37 -0.38 2.63
CA THR A 46 -17.06 0.40 3.84
C THR A 46 -15.93 1.40 3.59
N ALA A 47 -14.88 1.02 2.84
CA ALA A 47 -13.80 1.93 2.50
C ALA A 47 -14.28 3.08 1.57
N LYS A 48 -15.20 2.82 0.65
CA LYS A 48 -15.80 3.87 -0.20
C LYS A 48 -16.65 4.84 0.61
N ASP A 49 -17.42 4.34 1.57
CA ASP A 49 -18.26 5.19 2.41
C ASP A 49 -17.41 6.08 3.30
N LEU A 50 -16.35 5.53 3.91
CA LEU A 50 -15.37 6.31 4.66
C LEU A 50 -14.67 7.35 3.78
N TYR A 51 -14.30 7.02 2.55
CA TYR A 51 -13.68 7.96 1.62
C TYR A 51 -14.60 9.15 1.27
N LYS A 52 -15.92 8.94 1.15
CA LYS A 52 -16.87 10.03 0.90
C LYS A 52 -17.04 11.00 2.07
N MET A 53 -16.70 10.56 3.28
CA MET A 53 -16.79 11.37 4.51
C MET A 53 -15.51 12.17 4.79
N MET A 54 -14.42 11.89 4.06
CA MET A 54 -13.14 12.60 4.14
C MET A 54 -13.13 13.83 3.24
#